data_AF-A0AA43IRE5-F1
#
_entry.id   AF-A0AA43IRE5-F1
#
_cell.length_a   1.000
_cell.length_b   1.000
_cell.length_c   1.000
_cell.angle_alpha   90.00
_cell.angle_beta   90.00
_cell.angle_gamma   90.00
#
_symmetry.space_group_name_H-M   'P 1'
#
loop_
_entity.id
_entity.type
_entity.pdbx_description
1 polymer ?
#
loop_
_entity_poly.entity_id
_entity_poly.type
_entity_poly.pdbx_seq_one_letter_code
_entity_poly.pdbx_strand_id
1 'polypeptide(L)'
;MGGRGGYSFLSHELQRQSIERVCQREGLTLVDVLEELDKSGGDANRPLWNQAIERVLGGEVGALVVWNLDRFSQNVVDALAAIDRIAAAGGRLVSEDGTTGRLERTILLAVAEDYGRRTLGLQMSS
;
A
#
# COMPACT_ATOMS: atom_id res chain seq x y z
N MET A 1 -10.00 27.92 -19.55
CA MET A 1 -9.37 26.61 -19.26
C MET A 1 -8.60 26.72 -17.95
N GLY A 2 -9.07 26.10 -16.87
CA GLY A 2 -8.39 26.14 -15.58
C GLY A 2 -9.22 25.43 -14.52
N GLY A 3 -8.98 24.14 -14.30
CA GLY A 3 -9.81 23.37 -13.37
C GLY A 3 -9.31 22.01 -12.94
N ARG A 4 -8.28 21.43 -13.58
CA ARG A 4 -7.73 20.11 -13.17
C ARG A 4 -6.42 20.17 -12.39
N GLY A 5 -5.62 21.23 -12.59
CA GLY A 5 -4.34 21.38 -11.88
C GLY A 5 -4.51 21.61 -10.38
N GLY A 6 -5.35 22.58 -9.99
CA GLY A 6 -5.53 22.96 -8.58
C GLY A 6 -6.02 21.84 -7.68
N TYR A 7 -6.95 21.00 -8.15
CA TYR A 7 -7.47 19.87 -7.37
C TYR A 7 -6.43 18.74 -7.17
N SER A 8 -5.56 18.49 -8.16
CA SER A 8 -4.47 17.51 -8.00
C SER A 8 -3.45 18.01 -6.99
N PHE A 9 -2.99 19.25 -7.12
CA PHE A 9 -2.02 19.81 -6.16
C PHE A 9 -2.54 19.81 -4.72
N LEU A 10 -3.82 20.18 -4.53
CA LEU A 10 -4.45 20.12 -3.21
C LEU A 10 -4.53 18.69 -2.67
N SER A 11 -4.78 17.70 -3.53
CA SER A 11 -4.84 16.29 -3.11
C SER A 11 -3.47 15.76 -2.70
N HIS A 12 -2.39 16.12 -3.42
CA HIS A 12 -1.01 15.75 -3.09
C HIS A 12 -0.56 16.29 -1.74
N GLU A 13 -0.85 17.57 -1.46
CA GLU A 13 -0.54 18.19 -0.18
C GLU A 13 -1.28 17.52 0.98
N LEU A 14 -2.56 17.17 0.79
CA LEU A 14 -3.32 16.42 1.78
C LEU A 14 -2.75 15.01 2.01
N GLN A 15 -2.23 14.33 0.98
CA GLN A 15 -1.62 12.99 1.15
C GLN A 15 -0.38 13.09 2.01
N ARG A 16 0.48 14.07 1.71
CA ARG A 16 1.71 14.31 2.45
C ARG A 16 1.43 14.67 3.91
N GLN A 17 0.48 15.57 4.16
CA GLN A 17 0.07 15.92 5.53
C GLN A 17 -0.48 14.72 6.29
N SER A 18 -1.20 13.81 5.62
CA SER A 18 -1.67 12.56 6.23
C SER A 18 -0.51 11.65 6.62
N ILE A 19 0.45 11.43 5.71
CA ILE A 19 1.65 10.64 5.98
C ILE A 19 2.45 11.21 7.15
N GLU A 20 2.66 12.53 7.18
CA GLU A 20 3.37 13.21 8.28
C GLU A 20 2.66 13.02 9.62
N ARG A 21 1.32 13.14 9.65
CA ARG A 21 0.51 12.86 10.85
C ARG A 21 0.65 11.41 11.32
N VAL A 22 0.63 10.45 10.40
CA VAL A 22 0.82 9.02 10.72
C VAL A 22 2.22 8.78 11.27
N CYS A 23 3.26 9.33 10.65
CA CYS A 23 4.63 9.21 11.15
C CYS A 23 4.75 9.75 12.58
N GLN A 24 4.18 10.93 12.87
CA GLN A 24 4.19 11.49 14.22
C GLN A 24 3.46 10.60 15.23
N ARG A 25 2.27 10.10 14.88
CA ARG A 25 1.46 9.22 15.74
C ARG A 25 2.20 7.93 16.10
N GLU A 26 2.90 7.34 15.14
CA GLU A 26 3.61 6.08 15.31
C GLU A 26 5.06 6.23 15.83
N GLY A 27 5.51 7.47 16.10
CA GLY A 27 6.88 7.76 16.52
C GLY A 27 7.93 7.46 15.45
N LEU A 28 7.56 7.58 14.17
CA LEU A 28 8.43 7.32 13.02
C LEU A 28 9.09 8.62 12.53
N THR A 29 10.32 8.49 12.05
CA THR A 29 10.99 9.55 11.28
C THR A 29 10.73 9.35 9.80
N LEU A 30 10.17 10.37 9.13
CA LEU A 30 9.96 10.33 7.69
C LEU A 30 11.31 10.49 6.98
N VAL A 31 11.77 9.42 6.33
CA VAL A 31 13.07 9.38 5.62
C VAL A 31 12.93 9.85 4.18
N ASP A 32 11.82 9.50 3.53
CA ASP A 32 11.59 9.77 2.11
C ASP A 32 10.09 9.73 1.79
N VAL A 33 9.68 10.41 0.72
CA VAL A 33 8.30 10.38 0.21
C VAL A 33 8.35 9.97 -1.25
N LEU A 34 7.84 8.77 -1.52
CA LEU A 34 7.75 8.23 -2.87
C LEU A 34 6.35 8.50 -3.43
N GLU A 35 6.28 9.20 -4.55
CA GLU A 35 5.02 9.63 -5.16
C GLU A 35 4.88 9.03 -6.56
N GLU A 36 3.92 8.12 -6.72
CA GLU A 36 3.60 7.51 -8.00
C GLU A 36 2.25 8.06 -8.49
N LEU A 37 2.29 8.81 -9.59
CA LEU A 37 1.08 9.34 -10.22
C LEU A 37 0.37 8.21 -10.97
N ASP A 38 -0.47 7.46 -10.25
CA ASP A 38 -1.40 6.54 -10.88
C ASP A 38 -2.35 7.34 -11.78
N LYS A 39 -2.07 7.35 -13.09
CA LYS A 39 -3.14 7.44 -14.07
C LYS A 39 -3.96 6.17 -13.93
N SER A 40 -4.94 6.21 -13.02
CA SER A 40 -6.02 5.24 -12.93
C SER A 40 -5.56 3.78 -12.79
N GLY A 41 -4.98 3.42 -11.64
CA GLY A 41 -5.14 2.11 -10.96
C GLY A 41 -4.85 0.79 -11.72
N GLY A 42 -4.36 0.83 -12.95
CA GLY A 42 -4.26 -0.33 -13.84
C GLY A 42 -3.00 -0.38 -14.68
N ASP A 43 -2.07 0.57 -14.52
CA ASP A 43 -0.78 0.47 -15.18
C ASP A 43 0.14 -0.42 -14.35
N ALA A 44 0.61 -1.52 -14.95
CA ALA A 44 1.34 -2.59 -14.26
C ALA A 44 2.75 -2.16 -13.78
N ASN A 45 3.20 -0.97 -14.17
CA ASN A 45 4.55 -0.52 -13.90
C ASN A 45 4.58 0.39 -12.67
N ARG A 46 4.77 -0.23 -11.49
CA ARG A 46 4.85 0.45 -10.18
C ARG A 46 6.27 0.47 -9.60
N PRO A 47 7.22 1.20 -10.23
CA PRO A 47 8.63 1.14 -9.86
C PRO A 47 8.91 1.68 -8.45
N LEU A 48 8.23 2.74 -8.02
CA LEU A 48 8.43 3.33 -6.70
C LEU A 48 7.80 2.46 -5.62
N TRP A 49 6.69 1.78 -5.92
CA TRP A 49 6.12 0.78 -5.02
C TRP A 49 7.08 -0.37 -4.77
N ASN A 50 7.65 -0.93 -5.83
CA ASN A 50 8.67 -1.99 -5.72
C ASN A 50 9.91 -1.51 -4.96
N GLN A 51 10.39 -0.31 -5.28
CA GLN A 51 11.50 0.31 -4.57
C GLN A 51 11.22 0.44 -3.07
N ALA A 52 10.03 0.90 -2.69
CA ALA A 52 9.66 1.09 -1.30
C ALA A 52 9.71 -0.23 -0.51
N ILE A 53 9.23 -1.32 -1.11
CA ILE A 53 9.29 -2.66 -0.51
C ILE A 53 10.75 -3.12 -0.37
N GLU A 54 11.54 -3.03 -1.43
CA GLU A 54 12.93 -3.50 -1.41
C GLU A 54 13.76 -2.74 -0.36
N ARG A 55 13.50 -1.45 -0.11
CA ARG A 55 14.15 -0.69 0.97
C ARG A 55 13.81 -1.23 2.36
N VAL A 56 12.57 -1.68 2.56
CA VAL A 56 12.17 -2.34 3.82
C VAL A 56 12.86 -3.70 3.94
N LEU A 57 12.88 -4.48 2.85
CA LEU A 57 13.51 -5.81 2.84
C LEU A 57 15.03 -5.74 3.03
N GLY A 58 15.67 -4.70 2.51
CA GLY A 58 17.09 -4.40 2.72
C GLY A 58 17.41 -3.82 4.11
N GLY A 59 16.39 -3.54 4.93
CA GLY A 59 16.56 -2.98 6.28
C GLY A 59 16.95 -1.49 6.28
N GLU A 60 16.83 -0.78 5.15
CA GLU A 60 17.10 0.67 5.09
C GLU A 60 16.05 1.47 5.84
N VAL A 61 14.81 0.98 5.86
CA VAL A 61 13.67 1.58 6.55
C VAL A 61 12.88 0.51 7.31
N GLY A 62 12.40 0.83 8.50
CA GLY A 62 11.64 -0.10 9.35
C GLY A 62 10.12 -0.08 9.13
N ALA A 63 9.62 0.87 8.35
CA ALA A 63 8.19 1.02 8.11
C ALA A 63 7.92 1.63 6.73
N LEU A 64 6.86 1.16 6.10
CA LEU A 64 6.22 1.76 4.94
C LEU A 64 4.91 2.42 5.37
N VAL A 65 4.76 3.70 5.09
CA VAL A 65 3.55 4.47 5.41
C VAL A 65 2.80 4.77 4.11
N VAL A 66 1.52 4.44 4.06
CA VAL A 66 0.62 4.72 2.93
C VAL A 66 -0.57 5.53 3.43
N TRP A 67 -1.28 6.25 2.55
CA TRP A 67 -2.54 6.88 2.94
C TRP A 67 -3.52 5.79 3.40
N ASN A 68 -3.86 4.87 2.51
CA ASN A 68 -4.78 3.76 2.76
C ASN A 68 -4.31 2.50 2.00
N LEU A 69 -4.96 1.36 2.27
CA LEU A 69 -4.59 0.09 1.64
C LEU A 69 -4.90 0.05 0.13
N ASP A 70 -5.92 0.76 -0.34
CA ASP A 70 -6.23 0.86 -1.77
C ASP A 70 -5.09 1.53 -2.56
N ARG A 71 -4.36 2.46 -1.93
CA ARG A 71 -3.14 3.08 -2.48
C ARG A 71 -1.93 2.17 -2.39
N PHE A 72 -1.94 1.24 -1.43
CA PHE A 72 -0.90 0.21 -1.36
C PHE A 72 -1.05 -0.79 -2.51
N SER A 73 -2.24 -1.34 -2.73
CA SER A 73 -2.55 -2.18 -3.89
C SER A 73 -4.06 -2.36 -4.02
N GLN A 74 -4.59 -2.26 -5.24
CA GLN A 74 -6.00 -2.59 -5.53
C GLN A 74 -6.23 -4.11 -5.67
N ASN A 75 -5.16 -4.89 -5.82
CA ASN A 75 -5.22 -6.35 -5.80
C ASN A 75 -4.85 -6.86 -4.41
N VAL A 76 -5.82 -7.52 -3.77
CA VAL A 76 -5.66 -8.09 -2.42
C VAL A 76 -4.55 -9.16 -2.36
N VAL A 77 -4.36 -9.95 -3.42
CA VAL A 77 -3.32 -10.99 -3.46
C VAL A 77 -1.93 -10.36 -3.46
N ASP A 78 -1.73 -9.34 -4.30
CA ASP A 78 -0.45 -8.62 -4.38
C ASP A 78 -0.18 -7.84 -3.09
N ALA A 79 -1.22 -7.25 -2.49
CA ALA A 79 -1.14 -6.56 -1.21
C ALA A 79 -0.64 -7.51 -0.11
N LEU A 80 -1.26 -8.69 0.01
CA LEU A 80 -0.93 -9.66 1.05
C LEU A 80 0.48 -10.22 0.88
N ALA A 81 0.86 -10.60 -0.35
CA ALA A 81 2.21 -11.09 -0.62
C ALA A 81 3.28 -10.06 -0.23
N ALA A 82 3.05 -8.78 -0.53
CA ALA A 82 3.97 -7.71 -0.16
C ALA A 82 4.00 -7.46 1.36
N ILE A 83 2.84 -7.50 2.01
CA ILE A 83 2.69 -7.35 3.46
C ILE A 83 3.44 -8.45 4.21
N ASP A 84 3.33 -9.70 3.77
CA ASP A 84 4.02 -10.84 4.38
C ASP A 84 5.54 -10.72 4.22
N ARG A 85 6.01 -10.31 3.02
CA ARG A 85 7.44 -10.02 2.79
C ARG A 85 7.96 -8.93 3.72
N ILE A 86 7.24 -7.81 3.84
CA ILE A 86 7.57 -6.70 4.75
C ILE A 86 7.67 -7.20 6.19
N ALA A 87 6.68 -7.96 6.65
CA ALA A 87 6.63 -8.47 8.02
C ALA A 87 7.76 -9.47 8.30
N ALA A 88 8.07 -10.35 7.34
CA ALA A 88 9.16 -11.32 7.46
C ALA A 88 10.54 -10.65 7.57
N ALA A 89 10.71 -9.47 6.96
CA ALA A 89 11.91 -8.64 7.11
C ALA A 89 11.94 -7.82 8.41
N GLY A 90 10.93 -7.93 9.28
CA GLY A 90 10.79 -7.14 10.51
C GLY A 90 10.24 -5.72 10.28
N GLY A 91 9.79 -5.41 9.06
CA GLY A 91 9.18 -4.15 8.71
C GLY A 91 7.69 -4.09 9.04
N ARG A 92 7.13 -2.88 8.97
CA ARG A 92 5.70 -2.62 9.21
C ARG A 92 5.06 -1.89 8.03
N LEU A 93 3.82 -2.24 7.71
CA LEU A 93 2.95 -1.43 6.85
C LEU A 93 1.99 -0.66 7.76
N VAL A 94 1.92 0.66 7.58
CA VAL A 94 1.09 1.56 8.35
C VAL A 94 0.25 2.42 7.42
N SER A 95 -1.03 2.58 7.73
CA SER A 95 -1.93 3.51 7.06
C SER A 95 -2.51 4.56 8.02
N GLU A 96 -3.29 5.50 7.48
CA GLU A 96 -4.07 6.43 8.30
C GLU A 96 -5.00 5.67 9.27
N ASP A 97 -5.57 4.56 8.80
CA ASP A 97 -6.47 3.68 9.56
C ASP A 97 -5.75 2.87 10.66
N GLY A 98 -4.42 2.78 10.60
CA GLY A 98 -3.60 2.16 11.64
C GLY A 98 -2.51 1.23 11.09
N THR A 99 -1.80 0.56 12.00
CA THR A 99 -0.86 -0.50 11.63
C THR A 99 -1.64 -1.76 11.27
N THR A 100 -1.42 -2.32 10.07
CA THR A 100 -2.06 -3.58 9.69
C THR A 100 -1.60 -4.70 10.62
N GLY A 101 -2.48 -5.11 11.53
CA GLY A 101 -2.20 -6.10 12.55
C GLY A 101 -2.28 -7.55 12.04
N ARG A 102 -1.88 -8.50 12.88
CA ARG A 102 -1.94 -9.95 12.56
C ARG A 102 -3.37 -10.41 12.25
N LEU A 103 -4.36 -9.98 13.02
CA LEU A 103 -5.77 -10.37 12.82
C LEU A 103 -6.34 -9.83 11.51
N GLU A 104 -6.11 -8.56 11.23
CA GLU A 104 -6.56 -7.92 9.99
C GLU A 104 -5.95 -8.61 8.76
N ARG A 105 -4.65 -8.94 8.80
CA ARG A 105 -4.01 -9.79 7.78
C ARG A 105 -4.69 -11.14 7.64
N THR A 106 -4.95 -11.84 8.74
CA THR A 106 -5.62 -13.15 8.68
C THR A 106 -7.01 -13.05 8.05
N ILE A 107 -7.77 -11.99 8.34
CA ILE A 107 -9.09 -11.76 7.75
C ILE A 107 -8.96 -11.46 6.25
N LEU A 108 -8.04 -10.56 5.87
CA LEU A 108 -7.77 -10.23 4.47
C LEU A 108 -7.29 -11.46 3.68
N LEU A 109 -6.45 -12.32 4.27
CA LEU A 109 -6.01 -13.60 3.71
C LEU A 109 -7.18 -14.54 3.46
N ALA A 110 -8.05 -14.72 4.45
CA ALA A 110 -9.23 -15.57 4.31
C ALA A 110 -10.15 -15.07 3.18
N VAL A 111 -10.32 -13.76 3.05
CA VAL A 111 -11.09 -13.16 1.95
C VAL A 111 -10.39 -13.37 0.60
N ALA A 112 -9.08 -13.16 0.52
CA ALA A 112 -8.31 -13.35 -0.71
C ALA A 112 -8.34 -14.81 -1.19
N GLU A 113 -8.21 -15.78 -0.29
CA GLU A 113 -8.32 -17.22 -0.60
C GLU A 113 -9.70 -17.58 -1.17
N ASP A 114 -10.77 -17.02 -0.60
CA ASP A 114 -12.14 -17.21 -1.10
C ASP A 114 -12.34 -16.57 -2.47
N TYR A 115 -11.83 -15.35 -2.69
CA TYR A 115 -11.85 -14.69 -4.00
C TYR A 115 -11.12 -15.51 -5.06
N GLY A 116 -9.88 -15.95 -4.78
CA GLY A 116 -9.09 -16.75 -5.71
C GLY A 116 -9.75 -18.09 -6.07
N ARG A 117 -10.40 -18.74 -5.11
CA ARG A 117 -11.14 -19.98 -5.35
C ARG A 117 -12.35 -19.77 -6.26
N ARG A 118 -13.05 -18.63 -6.13
CA ARG A 118 -14.24 -18.29 -6.95
C ARG A 118 -13.87 -17.90 -8.38
N THR A 119 -12.80 -17.12 -8.60
CA THR A 119 -12.35 -16.77 -9.95
C THR A 119 -11.73 -17.95 -10.69
N LEU A 120 -10.91 -18.78 -10.02
CA LEU A 120 -10.33 -19.98 -10.65
C LEU A 120 -11.38 -21.07 -10.92
N GLY A 121 -12.39 -21.21 -10.04
CA GLY A 121 -13.51 -22.11 -10.26
C GLY A 121 -14.38 -21.75 -11.47
N LEU A 122 -14.44 -20.47 -11.84
CA LEU A 122 -15.15 -19.98 -13.03
C LEU A 122 -14.37 -20.21 -14.33
N GLN A 123 -13.03 -20.29 -14.29
CA GLN A 123 -12.20 -20.51 -15.49
C GLN A 123 -12.00 -22.00 -15.85
N MET A 124 -12.23 -22.92 -14.92
CA MET A 124 -12.08 -24.37 -15.17
C MET A 124 -13.36 -25.08 -15.65
N SER A 125 -14.44 -24.34 -15.97
CA SER A 125 -15.71 -24.89 -16.48
C SER A 125 -15.96 -24.63 -17.98
N SER A 126 -14.90 -24.43 -18.77
CA SER A 126 -14.98 -24.31 -20.25
C SER A 126 -14.14 -25.37 -20.94
#